data_AF-A0A2X1N200-F1
#
_entry.id   AF-A0A2X1N200-F1
#
_cell.length_a   1.000
_cell.length_b   1.000
_cell.length_c   1.000
_cell.angle_alpha   90.00
_cell.angle_beta   90.00
_cell.angle_gamma   90.00
#
_symmetry.space_group_name_H-M   'P 1'
#
loop_
_entity.id
_entity.type
_entity.pdbx_description
1 polymer ?
#
loop_
_entity_poly.entity_id
_entity_poly.type
_entity_poly.pdbx_seq_one_letter_code
_entity_poly.pdbx_strand_id
1 'polypeptide(L)'
;MLKEMIRHAGNSGTREVVLGMAHRGRLNVLVNVLGKKPQDLFDEFAGKHKEHLGTGDVKYHMGFSSDFQTDGGLVHLALAFNPSHLEIVSPVVIGSVRARLDRLDEPSSNKVLPITIHGDAAVTGQGVVQETLNMSKARGYEVGGTVRIVINNQVGFTTSNPLDARSTPYCTDIGKMVQAPIFHVNADDPEAVAFVTRLALDFRNTFKRDVFIDLVCYRRHGHNEADEPSATQPLMYQKIKKHPTPRKIYADKLEQEKVATLEDATEMVNLYRDALDAGDCVVAEWRPMNMHSFTWSPYLNHEWDEEYPNKVEMKRLQELAKRISTVPEAVEMQSRVAKIYGDRQAMAAGEKLFDWGGAENLAYATAG
;
A
#
# COMPACT_ATOMS: atom_id res chain seq x y z
N MET A 1 -9.14 -7.68 -11.06
CA MET A 1 -8.74 -7.68 -9.64
C MET A 1 -8.79 -6.28 -9.03
N LEU A 2 -7.81 -5.38 -9.23
CA LEU A 2 -7.74 -4.11 -8.47
C LEU A 2 -8.97 -3.20 -8.62
N LYS A 3 -9.44 -2.92 -9.85
CA LYS A 3 -10.67 -2.12 -10.04
C LYS A 3 -11.88 -2.75 -9.35
N GLU A 4 -11.96 -4.08 -9.36
CA GLU A 4 -13.03 -4.80 -8.68
C GLU A 4 -12.94 -4.67 -7.16
N MET A 5 -11.73 -4.77 -6.61
CA MET A 5 -11.48 -4.54 -5.18
C MET A 5 -11.87 -3.12 -4.77
N ILE A 6 -11.52 -2.11 -5.57
CA ILE A 6 -11.84 -0.71 -5.31
C ILE A 6 -13.36 -0.48 -5.36
N ARG A 7 -14.05 -1.00 -6.38
CA ARG A 7 -15.52 -0.91 -6.48
C ARG A 7 -16.21 -1.59 -5.31
N HIS A 8 -15.81 -2.83 -4.98
CA HIS A 8 -16.39 -3.57 -3.86
C HIS A 8 -16.11 -2.89 -2.51
N ALA A 9 -14.92 -2.29 -2.34
CA ALA A 9 -14.57 -1.51 -1.17
C ALA A 9 -15.45 -0.25 -1.04
N GLY A 10 -15.59 0.53 -2.12
CA GLY A 10 -16.45 1.72 -2.15
C GLY A 10 -17.91 1.38 -1.84
N ASN A 11 -18.44 0.30 -2.43
CA ASN A 11 -19.79 -0.20 -2.16
C ASN A 11 -19.97 -0.67 -0.70
N SER A 12 -18.88 -1.10 -0.05
CA SER A 12 -18.83 -1.45 1.38
C SER A 12 -18.55 -0.26 2.30
N GLY A 13 -18.54 0.97 1.77
CA GLY A 13 -18.36 2.21 2.52
C GLY A 13 -16.91 2.57 2.85
N THR A 14 -15.92 1.94 2.22
CA THR A 14 -14.51 2.38 2.23
C THR A 14 -14.40 3.74 1.55
N ARG A 15 -13.65 4.67 2.15
CA ARG A 15 -13.42 6.03 1.63
C ARG A 15 -12.05 6.18 0.98
N GLU A 16 -11.08 5.41 1.44
CA GLU A 16 -9.71 5.52 0.97
C GLU A 16 -9.05 4.14 0.77
N VAL A 17 -8.25 4.02 -0.27
CA VAL A 17 -7.42 2.85 -0.56
C VAL A 17 -5.98 3.31 -0.70
N VAL A 18 -5.09 2.69 0.08
CA VAL A 18 -3.64 2.95 0.01
C VAL A 18 -2.95 1.71 -0.55
N LEU A 19 -2.24 1.89 -1.66
CA LEU A 19 -1.55 0.83 -2.37
C LEU A 19 -0.05 0.91 -2.14
N GLY A 20 0.57 -0.23 -1.83
CA GLY A 20 2.01 -0.46 -1.95
C GLY A 20 2.27 -1.52 -3.00
N MET A 21 3.13 -1.24 -3.98
CA MET A 21 3.45 -2.23 -5.01
C MET A 21 4.87 -2.10 -5.52
N ALA A 22 5.43 -3.22 -5.96
CA ALA A 22 6.71 -3.27 -6.67
C ALA A 22 6.58 -2.81 -8.14
N HIS A 23 7.58 -3.13 -8.97
CA HIS A 23 7.66 -2.75 -10.38
C HIS A 23 6.66 -3.48 -11.30
N ARG A 24 6.28 -4.72 -10.98
CA ARG A 24 5.51 -5.59 -11.88
C ARG A 24 4.09 -5.04 -12.10
N GLY A 25 3.81 -4.63 -13.35
CA GLY A 25 2.51 -4.08 -13.73
C GLY A 25 2.23 -2.67 -13.20
N ARG A 26 3.22 -1.97 -12.61
CA ARG A 26 3.01 -0.65 -12.00
C ARG A 26 2.52 0.40 -12.99
N LEU A 27 3.11 0.46 -14.18
CA LEU A 27 2.66 1.41 -15.21
C LEU A 27 1.23 1.14 -15.65
N ASN A 28 0.84 -0.14 -15.74
CA ASN A 28 -0.54 -0.53 -15.99
C ASN A 28 -1.46 -0.08 -14.85
N VAL A 29 -1.06 -0.21 -13.59
CA VAL A 29 -1.85 0.26 -12.45
C VAL A 29 -1.98 1.79 -12.46
N LEU A 30 -0.90 2.53 -12.71
CA LEU A 30 -0.92 3.99 -12.83
C LEU A 30 -1.90 4.46 -13.92
N VAL A 31 -1.80 3.91 -15.12
CA VAL A 31 -2.61 4.36 -16.28
C VAL A 31 -4.04 3.80 -16.21
N ASN A 32 -4.22 2.50 -15.95
CA ASN A 32 -5.52 1.81 -16.08
C ASN A 32 -6.31 1.68 -14.77
N VAL A 33 -5.78 2.14 -13.64
CA VAL A 33 -6.49 2.14 -12.35
C VAL A 33 -6.49 3.53 -11.71
N LEU A 34 -5.32 4.17 -11.57
CA LEU A 34 -5.22 5.49 -10.93
C LEU A 34 -5.44 6.67 -11.89
N GLY A 35 -5.55 6.42 -13.20
CA GLY A 35 -5.86 7.46 -14.18
C GLY A 35 -4.72 8.44 -14.46
N LYS A 36 -3.46 8.00 -14.32
CA LYS A 36 -2.31 8.74 -14.87
C LYS A 36 -2.49 8.87 -16.38
N LYS A 37 -2.33 10.08 -16.92
CA LYS A 37 -2.41 10.31 -18.36
C LYS A 37 -1.30 9.53 -19.08
N PRO A 38 -1.63 8.76 -20.15
CA PRO A 38 -0.63 8.13 -21.00
C PRO A 38 0.42 9.10 -21.51
N GLN A 39 0.02 10.33 -21.90
CA GLN A 39 0.96 11.34 -22.40
C GLN A 39 2.04 11.70 -21.37
N ASP A 40 1.67 11.92 -20.10
CA ASP A 40 2.64 12.20 -19.03
C ASP A 40 3.64 11.04 -18.87
N LEU A 41 3.17 9.80 -19.00
CA LEU A 41 4.05 8.62 -18.95
C LEU A 41 4.98 8.57 -20.17
N PHE A 42 4.49 8.86 -21.37
CA PHE A 42 5.31 8.88 -22.59
C PHE A 42 6.40 9.95 -22.53
N ASP A 43 6.09 11.13 -21.99
CA ASP A 43 7.07 12.18 -21.76
C ASP A 43 8.18 11.72 -20.78
N GLU A 44 7.85 10.98 -19.73
CA GLU A 44 8.85 10.33 -18.84
C GLU A 44 9.69 9.24 -19.53
N PHE A 45 9.18 8.62 -20.61
CA PHE A 45 9.99 7.75 -21.47
C PHE A 45 10.91 8.52 -22.41
N ALA A 46 10.47 9.69 -22.86
CA ALA A 46 11.27 10.59 -23.69
C ALA A 46 12.32 11.40 -22.90
N GLY A 47 12.38 11.26 -21.56
CA GLY A 47 13.28 12.01 -20.69
C GLY A 47 12.85 13.46 -20.46
N LYS A 48 11.59 13.79 -20.77
CA LYS A 48 11.00 15.09 -20.44
C LYS A 48 10.48 15.02 -19.01
N HIS A 49 11.16 15.71 -18.11
CA HIS A 49 10.74 15.83 -16.73
C HIS A 49 10.08 17.19 -16.50
N LYS A 50 8.98 17.22 -15.73
CA LYS A 50 8.46 18.48 -15.20
C LYS A 50 9.53 19.05 -14.25
N GLU A 51 9.66 20.37 -14.16
CA GLU A 51 10.53 20.95 -13.13
C GLU A 51 10.10 20.43 -11.76
N HIS A 52 10.97 19.68 -11.10
CA HIS A 52 10.69 19.05 -9.83
C HIS A 52 11.39 19.80 -8.71
N LEU A 53 10.71 19.91 -7.56
CA LEU A 53 11.31 20.21 -6.27
C LEU A 53 12.09 18.94 -5.82
N GLY A 54 13.28 18.68 -6.39
CA GLY A 54 14.16 17.58 -5.95
C GLY A 54 14.92 16.87 -7.08
N THR A 55 15.71 15.85 -6.71
CA THR A 55 16.57 15.06 -7.61
C THR A 55 15.82 14.09 -8.53
N GLY A 56 14.52 13.89 -8.29
CA GLY A 56 13.69 12.92 -9.02
C GLY A 56 13.96 11.45 -8.64
N ASP A 57 13.23 10.54 -9.28
CA ASP A 57 13.40 9.08 -9.18
C ASP A 57 12.94 8.43 -10.50
N VAL A 58 13.21 7.14 -10.70
CA VAL A 58 12.81 6.40 -11.89
C VAL A 58 11.29 6.23 -11.98
N LYS A 59 10.76 6.23 -13.21
CA LYS A 59 9.31 6.23 -13.52
C LYS A 59 8.47 5.17 -12.79
N TYR A 60 9.06 4.01 -12.49
CA TYR A 60 8.40 2.90 -11.80
C TYR A 60 8.52 2.97 -10.26
N HIS A 61 9.00 4.08 -9.69
CA HIS A 61 8.93 4.41 -8.27
C HIS A 61 7.89 5.48 -7.95
N MET A 62 7.37 6.16 -8.97
CA MET A 62 6.44 7.28 -8.81
C MET A 62 5.13 6.81 -8.19
N GLY A 63 4.72 7.45 -7.10
CA GLY A 63 3.38 7.37 -6.52
C GLY A 63 2.37 8.16 -7.34
N PHE A 64 1.10 8.05 -6.97
CA PHE A 64 0.02 8.80 -7.63
C PHE A 64 -1.20 8.86 -6.71
N SER A 65 -1.98 9.92 -6.85
CA SER A 65 -3.24 10.09 -6.11
C SER A 65 -4.35 10.54 -7.04
N SER A 66 -5.55 10.00 -6.83
CA SER A 66 -6.74 10.27 -7.65
C SER A 66 -7.99 9.86 -6.88
N ASP A 67 -9.14 10.43 -7.22
CA ASP A 67 -10.41 9.88 -6.74
C ASP A 67 -11.00 8.93 -7.79
N PHE A 68 -11.71 7.90 -7.32
CA PHE A 68 -12.30 6.85 -8.15
C PHE A 68 -13.78 6.71 -7.82
N GLN A 69 -14.64 6.85 -8.83
CA GLN A 69 -16.09 6.71 -8.70
C GLN A 69 -16.50 5.24 -8.56
N THR A 70 -17.22 4.92 -7.49
CA THR A 70 -17.90 3.65 -7.27
C THR A 70 -19.41 3.87 -7.10
N ASP A 71 -20.22 2.81 -7.09
CA ASP A 71 -21.66 2.95 -6.83
C ASP A 71 -21.92 3.42 -5.39
N GLY A 72 -21.03 3.09 -4.45
CA GLY A 72 -21.03 3.58 -3.07
C GLY A 72 -20.48 5.00 -2.87
N GLY A 73 -20.06 5.69 -3.94
CA GLY A 73 -19.49 7.03 -3.91
C GLY A 73 -18.02 7.10 -4.29
N LEU A 74 -17.37 8.24 -4.01
CA LEU A 74 -15.97 8.46 -4.31
C LEU A 74 -15.05 7.74 -3.31
N VAL A 75 -14.04 7.07 -3.85
CA VAL A 75 -12.95 6.43 -3.09
C VAL A 75 -11.65 7.12 -3.47
N HIS A 76 -10.94 7.67 -2.48
CA HIS A 76 -9.62 8.24 -2.68
C HIS A 76 -8.57 7.12 -2.84
N LEU A 77 -7.81 7.14 -3.92
CA LEU A 77 -6.72 6.20 -4.18
C LEU A 77 -5.39 6.89 -3.95
N ALA A 78 -4.50 6.24 -3.21
CA ALA A 78 -3.12 6.68 -3.03
C ALA A 78 -2.16 5.52 -3.26
N LEU A 79 -1.36 5.60 -4.34
CA LEU A 79 -0.25 4.69 -4.57
C LEU A 79 1.02 5.29 -3.96
N ALA A 80 1.64 4.56 -3.03
CA ALA A 80 2.87 4.98 -2.38
C ALA A 80 4.05 5.03 -3.36
N PHE A 81 4.92 6.02 -3.15
CA PHE A 81 6.28 6.00 -3.69
C PHE A 81 7.09 4.89 -3.02
N ASN A 82 8.03 4.29 -3.74
CA ASN A 82 8.91 3.26 -3.17
C ASN A 82 10.26 3.19 -3.89
N PRO A 83 11.34 2.85 -3.18
CA PRO A 83 12.62 2.54 -3.81
C PRO A 83 12.57 1.18 -4.53
N SER A 84 13.66 0.82 -5.22
CA SER A 84 13.80 -0.51 -5.84
C SER A 84 13.93 -1.65 -4.84
N HIS A 85 14.26 -1.36 -3.57
CA HIS A 85 14.32 -2.33 -2.49
C HIS A 85 12.93 -2.91 -2.27
N LEU A 86 12.73 -4.16 -2.69
CA LEU A 86 11.42 -4.80 -2.68
C LEU A 86 10.89 -4.92 -1.25
N GLU A 87 9.58 -4.97 -1.12
CA GLU A 87 8.85 -5.17 0.14
C GLU A 87 8.91 -4.05 1.19
N ILE A 88 9.95 -3.20 1.21
CA ILE A 88 10.12 -2.16 2.24
C ILE A 88 9.01 -1.09 2.25
N VAL A 89 8.28 -0.93 1.14
CA VAL A 89 7.11 -0.05 1.07
C VAL A 89 5.91 -0.59 1.87
N SER A 90 5.84 -1.90 2.11
CA SER A 90 4.71 -2.52 2.81
C SER A 90 4.49 -1.91 4.21
N PRO A 91 5.46 -1.87 5.13
CA PRO A 91 5.25 -1.24 6.44
C PRO A 91 5.00 0.28 6.35
N VAL A 92 5.55 0.96 5.34
CA VAL A 92 5.29 2.40 5.10
C VAL A 92 3.81 2.63 4.76
N VAL A 93 3.22 1.77 3.93
CA VAL A 93 1.79 1.80 3.61
C VAL A 93 0.95 1.50 4.85
N ILE A 94 1.33 0.52 5.67
CA ILE A 94 0.60 0.23 6.92
C ILE A 94 0.63 1.45 7.86
N GLY A 95 1.80 2.08 8.03
CA GLY A 95 1.92 3.31 8.84
C GLY A 95 1.09 4.46 8.28
N SER A 96 1.07 4.65 6.95
CA SER A 96 0.23 5.65 6.29
C SER A 96 -1.25 5.39 6.55
N VAL A 97 -1.72 4.16 6.41
CA VAL A 97 -3.11 3.77 6.71
C VAL A 97 -3.43 3.97 8.18
N ARG A 98 -2.53 3.58 9.09
CA ARG A 98 -2.71 3.78 10.53
C ARG A 98 -2.93 5.25 10.86
N ALA A 99 -2.07 6.14 10.34
CA ALA A 99 -2.21 7.58 10.53
C ALA A 99 -3.55 8.12 9.98
N ARG A 100 -4.07 7.57 8.89
CA ARG A 100 -5.39 7.97 8.36
C ARG A 100 -6.55 7.45 9.21
N LEU A 101 -6.45 6.24 9.74
CA LEU A 101 -7.44 5.70 10.68
C LEU A 101 -7.48 6.50 11.99
N ASP A 102 -6.32 6.83 12.55
CA ASP A 102 -6.22 7.62 13.79
C ASP A 102 -6.87 9.01 13.62
N ARG A 103 -6.85 9.59 12.41
CA ARG A 103 -7.53 10.85 12.08
C ARG A 103 -9.05 10.75 12.01
N LEU A 104 -9.59 9.56 11.71
CA LEU A 104 -11.02 9.35 11.60
C LEU A 104 -11.69 9.10 12.96
N ASP A 105 -10.92 8.98 14.04
CA ASP A 105 -11.36 8.55 15.39
C ASP A 105 -12.15 7.22 15.38
N GLU A 106 -11.94 6.41 14.34
CA GLU A 106 -12.57 5.10 14.14
C GLU A 106 -11.50 4.03 13.84
N PRO A 107 -10.69 3.63 14.84
CA PRO A 107 -9.47 2.84 14.64
C PRO A 107 -9.72 1.43 14.09
N SER A 108 -10.95 0.91 14.19
CA SER A 108 -11.36 -0.41 13.69
C SER A 108 -12.28 -0.35 12.46
N SER A 109 -12.43 0.81 11.82
CA SER A 109 -13.32 0.97 10.68
C SER A 109 -12.80 0.29 9.40
N ASN A 110 -13.68 0.09 8.41
CA ASN A 110 -13.30 -0.31 7.05
C ASN A 110 -13.08 0.91 6.13
N LYS A 111 -12.94 2.12 6.70
CA LYS A 111 -12.91 3.38 5.93
C LYS A 111 -11.61 3.56 5.14
N VAL A 112 -10.51 2.99 5.62
CA VAL A 112 -9.21 3.00 4.93
C VAL A 112 -8.76 1.56 4.69
N LEU A 113 -8.50 1.21 3.43
CA LEU A 113 -8.11 -0.12 2.99
C LEU A 113 -6.64 -0.14 2.55
N PRO A 114 -5.74 -0.85 3.25
CA PRO A 114 -4.41 -1.13 2.75
C PRO A 114 -4.45 -2.31 1.75
N ILE A 115 -3.81 -2.11 0.59
CA ILE A 115 -3.53 -3.16 -0.40
C ILE A 115 -2.02 -3.20 -0.62
N THR A 116 -1.39 -4.36 -0.43
CA THR A 116 0.02 -4.56 -0.76
C THR A 116 0.18 -5.60 -1.87
N ILE A 117 1.01 -5.29 -2.87
CA ILE A 117 1.22 -6.10 -4.07
C ILE A 117 2.68 -6.53 -4.14
N HIS A 118 2.89 -7.84 -4.13
CA HIS A 118 4.18 -8.48 -3.96
C HIS A 118 4.60 -9.28 -5.19
N GLY A 119 5.89 -9.50 -5.35
CA GLY A 119 6.42 -10.54 -6.25
C GLY A 119 6.63 -11.85 -5.48
N ASP A 120 6.43 -13.00 -6.13
CA ASP A 120 6.49 -14.31 -5.47
C ASP A 120 7.85 -14.68 -4.87
N ALA A 121 8.96 -14.20 -5.46
CA ALA A 121 10.29 -14.41 -4.89
C ALA A 121 10.58 -13.45 -3.73
N ALA A 122 10.11 -12.21 -3.83
CA ALA A 122 10.38 -11.16 -2.84
C ALA A 122 9.58 -11.37 -1.55
N VAL A 123 8.31 -11.77 -1.69
CA VAL A 123 7.42 -12.02 -0.54
C VAL A 123 7.94 -13.13 0.38
N THR A 124 8.69 -14.09 -0.15
CA THR A 124 9.33 -15.17 0.62
C THR A 124 10.73 -14.84 1.09
N GLY A 125 11.46 -13.97 0.38
CA GLY A 125 12.89 -13.72 0.59
C GLY A 125 13.22 -12.51 1.46
N GLN A 126 12.29 -11.57 1.64
CA GLN A 126 12.55 -10.33 2.39
C GLN A 126 11.97 -10.39 3.81
N GLY A 127 12.84 -10.32 4.82
CA GLY A 127 12.44 -10.41 6.24
C GLY A 127 11.44 -9.34 6.69
N VAL A 128 11.43 -8.17 6.05
CA VAL A 128 10.47 -7.10 6.34
C VAL A 128 9.01 -7.53 6.14
N VAL A 129 8.74 -8.53 5.29
CA VAL A 129 7.40 -9.11 5.12
C VAL A 129 6.96 -9.81 6.40
N GLN A 130 7.85 -10.62 6.98
CA GLN A 130 7.61 -11.30 8.26
C GLN A 130 7.41 -10.29 9.40
N GLU A 131 8.25 -9.26 9.47
CA GLU A 131 8.15 -8.20 10.47
C GLU A 131 6.80 -7.47 10.37
N THR A 132 6.38 -7.11 9.15
CA THR A 132 5.10 -6.44 8.89
C THR A 132 3.92 -7.34 9.28
N LEU A 133 3.98 -8.64 8.99
CA LEU A 133 2.94 -9.60 9.39
C LEU A 133 2.86 -9.72 10.91
N ASN A 134 3.99 -9.78 11.62
CA ASN A 134 4.01 -9.81 13.09
C ASN A 134 3.34 -8.56 13.70
N MET A 135 3.40 -7.41 13.03
CA MET A 135 2.75 -6.17 13.45
C MET A 135 1.25 -6.11 13.16
N SER A 136 0.71 -7.01 12.32
CA SER A 136 -0.68 -6.93 11.81
C SER A 136 -1.77 -6.92 12.90
N LYS A 137 -1.49 -7.46 14.09
CA LYS A 137 -2.38 -7.49 15.27
C LYS A 137 -1.80 -6.77 16.50
N ALA A 138 -0.66 -6.12 16.37
CA ALA A 138 -0.08 -5.36 17.47
C ALA A 138 -0.84 -4.04 17.62
N ARG A 139 -1.34 -3.73 18.83
CA ARG A 139 -2.26 -2.59 19.10
C ARG A 139 -1.81 -1.23 18.57
N GLY A 140 -0.49 -0.98 18.56
CA GLY A 140 0.10 0.28 18.07
C GLY A 140 0.18 0.37 16.54
N TYR A 141 -0.06 -0.72 15.82
CA TYR A 141 0.21 -0.85 14.38
C TYR A 141 -0.94 -1.47 13.59
N GLU A 142 -1.87 -2.18 14.23
CA GLU A 142 -3.01 -2.81 13.54
C GLU A 142 -3.85 -1.77 12.78
N VAL A 143 -4.27 -2.16 11.57
CA VAL A 143 -5.08 -1.37 10.62
C VAL A 143 -6.33 -2.14 10.14
N GLY A 144 -6.79 -3.11 10.94
CA GLY A 144 -7.95 -3.95 10.61
C GLY A 144 -7.70 -4.96 9.49
N GLY A 145 -6.45 -5.41 9.30
CA GLY A 145 -6.06 -6.36 8.27
C GLY A 145 -5.75 -5.74 6.91
N THR A 146 -4.86 -6.39 6.16
CA THR A 146 -4.39 -5.97 4.83
C THR A 146 -4.78 -6.99 3.77
N VAL A 147 -5.23 -6.53 2.60
CA VAL A 147 -5.38 -7.40 1.44
C VAL A 147 -4.04 -7.47 0.70
N ARG A 148 -3.44 -8.66 0.65
CA ARG A 148 -2.11 -8.90 0.10
C ARG A 148 -2.21 -9.69 -1.19
N ILE A 149 -1.79 -9.11 -2.29
CA ILE A 149 -1.82 -9.74 -3.62
C ILE A 149 -0.40 -10.15 -3.97
N VAL A 150 -0.18 -11.42 -4.27
CA VAL A 150 1.10 -11.88 -4.81
C VAL A 150 0.94 -12.11 -6.31
N ILE A 151 1.69 -11.36 -7.12
CA ILE A 151 1.80 -11.59 -8.56
C ILE A 151 2.77 -12.75 -8.76
N ASN A 152 2.26 -13.97 -8.66
CA ASN A 152 3.04 -15.19 -8.74
C ASN A 152 3.23 -15.62 -10.19
N ASN A 153 4.20 -14.99 -10.84
CA ASN A 153 4.60 -15.34 -12.20
C ASN A 153 5.59 -16.51 -12.26
N GLN A 154 5.87 -17.14 -11.10
CA GLN A 154 6.67 -18.35 -10.92
C GLN A 154 8.18 -18.17 -11.21
N VAL A 155 8.68 -16.93 -11.28
CA VAL A 155 10.10 -16.67 -11.52
C VAL A 155 10.58 -15.31 -10.96
N GLY A 156 11.54 -15.37 -10.03
CA GLY A 156 12.28 -14.23 -9.53
C GLY A 156 13.55 -13.97 -10.33
N PHE A 157 13.55 -12.96 -11.21
CA PHE A 157 14.64 -12.71 -12.17
C PHE A 157 14.89 -13.94 -13.07
N THR A 158 15.94 -14.73 -12.77
CA THR A 158 16.31 -16.01 -13.40
C THR A 158 16.15 -17.21 -12.46
N THR A 159 15.64 -17.02 -11.24
CA THR A 159 15.41 -18.09 -10.26
C THR A 159 13.96 -18.54 -10.34
N SER A 160 13.74 -19.73 -10.90
CA SER A 160 12.40 -20.34 -11.07
C SER A 160 12.25 -21.69 -10.38
N ASN A 161 13.36 -22.36 -10.06
CA ASN A 161 13.34 -23.60 -9.30
C ASN A 161 12.86 -23.31 -7.87
N PRO A 162 11.72 -23.89 -7.42
CA PRO A 162 11.19 -23.62 -6.09
C PRO A 162 12.18 -23.93 -4.97
N LEU A 163 13.06 -24.92 -5.14
CA LEU A 163 14.07 -25.31 -4.15
C LEU A 163 15.17 -24.26 -3.95
N ASP A 164 15.37 -23.37 -4.92
CA ASP A 164 16.31 -22.25 -4.82
C ASP A 164 15.62 -20.98 -4.30
N ALA A 165 14.31 -20.83 -4.58
CA ALA A 165 13.55 -19.62 -4.25
C ALA A 165 12.93 -19.62 -2.85
N ARG A 166 12.58 -20.80 -2.30
CA ARG A 166 11.84 -20.95 -1.04
C ARG A 166 11.97 -22.37 -0.46
N SER A 167 11.60 -22.52 0.81
CA SER A 167 11.65 -23.81 1.52
C SER A 167 10.28 -24.45 1.76
N THR A 168 9.23 -23.94 1.11
CA THR A 168 7.85 -24.41 1.26
C THR A 168 7.15 -24.47 -0.10
N PRO A 169 6.01 -25.18 -0.24
CA PRO A 169 5.33 -25.33 -1.52
C PRO A 169 4.82 -24.02 -2.14
N TYR A 170 4.32 -23.08 -1.33
CA TYR A 170 3.69 -21.85 -1.83
C TYR A 170 4.45 -20.59 -1.43
N CYS A 171 4.49 -19.60 -2.33
CA CYS A 171 5.06 -18.28 -2.04
C CYS A 171 4.32 -17.55 -0.90
N THR A 172 3.06 -17.90 -0.67
CA THR A 172 2.19 -17.32 0.35
C THR A 172 2.23 -18.03 1.69
N ASP A 173 3.04 -19.08 1.85
CA ASP A 173 3.15 -19.79 3.13
C ASP A 173 3.62 -18.90 4.29
N ILE A 174 4.28 -17.77 3.99
CA ILE A 174 4.63 -16.76 5.00
C ILE A 174 3.39 -16.22 5.73
N GLY A 175 2.22 -16.16 5.07
CA GLY A 175 0.95 -15.75 5.68
C GLY A 175 0.47 -16.70 6.79
N LYS A 176 0.94 -17.95 6.81
CA LYS A 176 0.58 -18.94 7.84
C LYS A 176 1.07 -18.56 9.24
N MET A 177 2.12 -17.73 9.34
CA MET A 177 2.65 -17.29 10.65
C MET A 177 1.60 -16.52 11.48
N VAL A 178 0.64 -15.87 10.81
CA VAL A 178 -0.48 -15.14 11.45
C VAL A 178 -1.85 -15.78 11.17
N GLN A 179 -1.85 -17.02 10.64
CA GLN A 179 -3.05 -17.76 10.28
C GLN A 179 -3.96 -16.98 9.30
N ALA A 180 -3.37 -16.21 8.38
CA ALA A 180 -4.12 -15.54 7.32
C ALA A 180 -4.68 -16.58 6.32
N PRO A 181 -5.94 -16.47 5.88
CA PRO A 181 -6.42 -17.26 4.76
C PRO A 181 -5.65 -16.89 3.49
N ILE A 182 -5.46 -17.89 2.65
CA ILE A 182 -4.73 -17.80 1.39
C ILE A 182 -5.62 -18.36 0.31
N PHE A 183 -5.92 -17.55 -0.70
CA PHE A 183 -6.64 -18.00 -1.87
C PHE A 183 -5.70 -18.07 -3.08
N HIS A 184 -5.51 -19.27 -3.62
CA HIS A 184 -4.77 -19.48 -4.86
C HIS A 184 -5.74 -19.42 -6.04
N VAL A 185 -5.43 -18.62 -7.05
CA VAL A 185 -6.31 -18.44 -8.20
C VAL A 185 -5.50 -18.42 -9.50
N ASN A 186 -6.02 -19.07 -10.54
CA ASN A 186 -5.44 -19.05 -11.86
C ASN A 186 -5.73 -17.71 -12.55
N ALA A 187 -4.70 -16.99 -12.98
CA ALA A 187 -4.83 -15.70 -13.64
C ALA A 187 -5.44 -15.76 -15.05
N ASP A 188 -5.48 -16.94 -15.68
CA ASP A 188 -6.18 -17.15 -16.95
C ASP A 188 -7.71 -17.27 -16.78
N ASP A 189 -8.21 -17.33 -15.53
CA ASP A 189 -9.64 -17.28 -15.20
C ASP A 189 -9.98 -15.96 -14.50
N PRO A 190 -10.29 -14.89 -15.27
CA PRO A 190 -10.55 -13.57 -14.70
C PRO A 190 -11.85 -13.50 -13.87
N GLU A 191 -12.81 -14.41 -14.08
CA GLU A 191 -14.03 -14.49 -13.28
C GLU A 191 -13.73 -15.05 -11.89
N ALA A 192 -12.96 -16.15 -11.81
CA ALA A 192 -12.49 -16.68 -10.53
C ALA A 192 -11.62 -15.65 -9.78
N VAL A 193 -10.79 -14.90 -10.51
CA VAL A 193 -10.03 -13.77 -9.97
C VAL A 193 -10.95 -12.69 -9.39
N ALA A 194 -12.05 -12.33 -10.07
CA ALA A 194 -13.01 -11.37 -9.55
C ALA A 194 -13.76 -11.90 -8.32
N PHE A 195 -14.16 -13.17 -8.33
CA PHE A 195 -14.81 -13.83 -7.21
C PHE A 195 -13.93 -13.83 -5.96
N VAL A 196 -12.68 -14.29 -6.09
CA VAL A 196 -11.75 -14.35 -4.95
C VAL A 196 -11.37 -12.97 -4.42
N THR A 197 -11.38 -11.96 -5.30
CA THR A 197 -11.16 -10.55 -4.90
C THR A 197 -12.24 -10.10 -3.91
N ARG A 198 -13.51 -10.37 -4.22
CA ARG A 198 -14.65 -10.03 -3.34
C ARG A 198 -14.57 -10.82 -2.03
N LEU A 199 -14.36 -12.14 -2.13
CA LEU A 199 -14.26 -13.02 -0.96
C LEU A 199 -13.14 -12.61 0.00
N ALA A 200 -11.95 -12.26 -0.53
CA ALA A 200 -10.84 -11.80 0.29
C ALA A 200 -11.16 -10.48 1.00
N LEU A 201 -11.77 -9.52 0.30
CA LEU A 201 -12.16 -8.25 0.90
C LEU A 201 -13.27 -8.43 1.95
N ASP A 202 -14.25 -9.30 1.69
CA ASP A 202 -15.30 -9.64 2.66
C ASP A 202 -14.72 -10.28 3.92
N PHE A 203 -13.78 -11.22 3.76
CA PHE A 203 -13.04 -11.80 4.88
C PHE A 203 -12.31 -10.71 5.69
N ARG A 204 -11.52 -9.85 5.03
CA ARG A 204 -10.79 -8.77 5.71
C ARG A 204 -11.74 -7.86 6.45
N ASN A 205 -12.82 -7.43 5.81
CA ASN A 205 -13.80 -6.51 6.38
C ASN A 205 -14.56 -7.11 7.57
N THR A 206 -14.80 -8.42 7.56
CA THR A 206 -15.50 -9.16 8.61
C THR A 206 -14.59 -9.48 9.80
N PHE A 207 -13.42 -10.06 9.54
CA PHE A 207 -12.54 -10.63 10.57
C PHE A 207 -11.38 -9.72 10.97
N LYS A 208 -11.19 -8.59 10.28
CA LYS A 208 -10.16 -7.60 10.56
C LYS A 208 -8.77 -8.23 10.63
N ARG A 209 -8.45 -9.07 9.64
CA ARG A 209 -7.22 -9.85 9.55
C ARG A 209 -6.67 -9.80 8.13
N ASP A 210 -5.36 -9.98 8.03
CA ASP A 210 -4.68 -10.09 6.75
C ASP A 210 -5.22 -11.27 5.94
N VAL A 211 -5.25 -11.12 4.62
CA VAL A 211 -5.67 -12.12 3.66
C VAL A 211 -4.75 -12.08 2.44
N PHE A 212 -4.39 -13.25 1.93
CA PHE A 212 -3.54 -13.38 0.75
C PHE A 212 -4.35 -13.85 -0.46
N ILE A 213 -4.08 -13.24 -1.61
CA ILE A 213 -4.46 -13.74 -2.92
C ILE A 213 -3.17 -14.10 -3.66
N ASP A 214 -2.93 -15.39 -3.88
CA ASP A 214 -1.87 -15.90 -4.75
C ASP A 214 -2.39 -15.94 -6.19
N LEU A 215 -2.08 -14.90 -6.97
CA LEU A 215 -2.45 -14.79 -8.37
C LEU A 215 -1.41 -15.53 -9.22
N VAL A 216 -1.66 -16.82 -9.43
CA VAL A 216 -0.78 -17.71 -10.20
C VAL A 216 -0.90 -17.35 -11.67
N CYS A 217 0.16 -16.77 -12.21
CA CYS A 217 0.26 -16.27 -13.57
C CYS A 217 1.62 -16.65 -14.18
N TYR A 218 2.04 -15.94 -15.23
CA TYR A 218 3.32 -16.11 -15.89
C TYR A 218 3.88 -14.76 -16.36
N ARG A 219 5.19 -14.70 -16.60
CA ARG A 219 5.85 -13.51 -17.15
C ARG A 219 6.03 -13.69 -18.65
N ARG A 220 5.41 -12.82 -19.46
CA ARG A 220 5.43 -12.93 -20.93
C ARG A 220 6.82 -12.73 -21.54
N HIS A 221 7.60 -11.81 -20.98
CA HIS A 221 8.94 -11.43 -21.43
C HIS A 221 9.99 -11.75 -20.35
N GLY A 222 11.25 -11.35 -20.58
CA GLY A 222 12.32 -11.38 -19.59
C GLY A 222 12.01 -10.60 -18.30
N HIS A 223 12.98 -10.51 -17.38
CA HIS A 223 12.75 -9.79 -16.13
C HIS A 223 12.43 -8.31 -16.40
N ASN A 224 13.24 -7.70 -17.26
CA ASN A 224 12.89 -6.55 -18.08
C ASN A 224 12.67 -6.98 -19.56
N GLU A 225 12.18 -6.05 -20.38
CA GLU A 225 11.82 -6.31 -21.78
C GLU A 225 13.01 -6.54 -22.71
N ALA A 226 14.24 -6.21 -22.29
CA ALA A 226 15.48 -6.40 -23.04
C ALA A 226 16.24 -7.69 -22.68
N ASP A 227 15.86 -8.36 -21.58
CA ASP A 227 16.49 -9.61 -21.14
C ASP A 227 16.01 -10.82 -21.96
N GLU A 228 16.91 -11.76 -22.24
CA GLU A 228 16.59 -13.07 -22.86
C GLU A 228 16.36 -14.15 -21.78
N PRO A 229 15.10 -14.54 -21.50
CA PRO A 229 14.81 -15.49 -20.43
C PRO A 229 15.12 -16.95 -20.79
N SER A 230 15.20 -17.29 -22.08
CA SER A 230 15.43 -18.69 -22.51
C SER A 230 16.82 -19.19 -22.12
N ALA A 231 17.75 -18.29 -21.78
CA ALA A 231 19.07 -18.63 -21.28
C ALA A 231 19.02 -19.44 -19.97
N THR A 232 17.99 -19.25 -19.14
CA THR A 232 17.86 -19.93 -17.84
C THR A 232 16.50 -20.63 -17.64
N GLN A 233 15.46 -20.27 -18.39
CA GLN A 233 14.12 -20.87 -18.34
C GLN A 233 13.61 -21.39 -19.70
N PRO A 234 14.39 -22.17 -20.48
CA PRO A 234 14.04 -22.50 -21.87
C PRO A 234 12.69 -23.21 -22.00
N LEU A 235 12.42 -24.23 -21.17
CA LEU A 235 11.18 -25.02 -21.26
C LEU A 235 9.94 -24.21 -20.84
N MET A 236 10.08 -23.36 -19.82
CA MET A 236 8.99 -22.48 -19.37
C MET A 236 8.61 -21.51 -20.50
N TYR A 237 9.59 -20.86 -21.13
CA TYR A 237 9.32 -19.89 -22.19
C TYR A 237 8.90 -20.53 -23.52
N GLN A 238 9.31 -21.77 -23.80
CA GLN A 238 8.73 -22.56 -24.90
C GLN A 238 7.22 -22.78 -24.73
N LYS A 239 6.75 -23.04 -23.50
CA LYS A 239 5.31 -23.14 -23.21
C LYS A 239 4.63 -21.79 -23.29
N ILE A 240 5.19 -20.77 -22.63
CA ILE A 240 4.61 -19.41 -22.63
C ILE A 240 4.45 -18.89 -24.06
N LYS A 241 5.43 -19.06 -24.94
CA LYS A 241 5.37 -18.62 -26.34
C LYS A 241 4.18 -19.21 -27.12
N LYS A 242 3.74 -20.42 -26.77
CA LYS A 242 2.60 -21.10 -27.39
C LYS A 242 1.28 -20.85 -26.64
N HIS A 243 1.34 -20.27 -25.44
CA HIS A 243 0.18 -20.02 -24.60
C HIS A 243 -0.51 -18.70 -24.97
N PRO A 244 -1.81 -18.70 -25.30
CA PRO A 244 -2.56 -17.47 -25.58
C PRO A 244 -2.55 -16.51 -24.38
N THR A 245 -2.80 -15.23 -24.61
CA THR A 245 -2.88 -14.25 -23.51
C THR A 245 -4.21 -14.38 -22.75
N PRO A 246 -4.28 -14.01 -21.46
CA PRO A 246 -5.53 -14.04 -20.70
C PRO A 246 -6.68 -13.31 -21.40
N ARG A 247 -6.39 -12.18 -22.07
CA ARG A 247 -7.38 -11.44 -22.87
C ARG A 247 -7.98 -12.31 -23.98
N LYS A 248 -7.14 -13.03 -24.74
CA LYS A 248 -7.61 -13.88 -25.84
C LYS A 248 -8.37 -15.10 -25.30
N ILE A 249 -7.84 -15.76 -24.27
CA ILE A 249 -8.51 -16.89 -23.60
C ILE A 249 -9.93 -16.51 -23.17
N TYR A 250 -10.06 -15.35 -22.51
CA TYR A 250 -11.35 -14.91 -22.00
C TYR A 250 -12.30 -14.42 -23.09
N ALA A 251 -11.80 -13.72 -24.12
CA ALA A 251 -12.61 -13.34 -25.27
C ALA A 251 -13.18 -14.56 -25.99
N ASP A 252 -12.38 -15.61 -26.18
CA ASP A 252 -12.81 -16.86 -26.82
C ASP A 252 -13.87 -17.59 -25.99
N LYS A 253 -13.73 -17.55 -24.65
CA LYS A 253 -14.76 -18.06 -23.73
C LYS A 253 -16.08 -17.31 -23.90
N LEU A 254 -16.06 -15.98 -23.88
CA LEU A 254 -17.26 -15.15 -24.01
C LEU A 254 -17.95 -15.31 -25.38
N GLU A 255 -17.17 -15.54 -26.44
CA GLU A 255 -17.70 -15.88 -27.76
C GLU A 255 -18.42 -17.22 -27.75
N GLN A 256 -17.81 -18.26 -27.18
CA GLN A 256 -18.43 -19.58 -27.05
C GLN A 256 -19.72 -19.53 -26.22
N GLU A 257 -19.75 -18.68 -25.20
CA GLU A 257 -20.92 -18.43 -24.35
C GLU A 257 -21.95 -17.47 -24.99
N LYS A 258 -21.64 -16.90 -26.17
CA LYS A 258 -22.48 -15.94 -26.91
C LYS A 258 -22.79 -14.66 -26.12
N VAL A 259 -21.86 -14.26 -25.24
CA VAL A 259 -21.96 -13.02 -24.45
C VAL A 259 -21.34 -11.84 -25.19
N ALA A 260 -20.29 -12.08 -25.97
CA ALA A 260 -19.62 -11.08 -26.81
C ALA A 260 -19.12 -11.74 -28.09
N THR A 261 -18.89 -10.97 -29.14
CA THR A 261 -18.33 -11.45 -30.42
C THR A 261 -16.82 -11.21 -30.50
N LEU A 262 -16.13 -11.85 -31.45
CA LEU A 262 -14.71 -11.56 -31.70
C LEU A 262 -14.51 -10.15 -32.27
N GLU A 263 -15.51 -9.64 -32.98
CA GLU A 263 -15.56 -8.26 -33.47
C GLU A 263 -15.54 -7.28 -32.28
N ASP A 264 -16.39 -7.48 -31.27
CA ASP A 264 -16.40 -6.66 -30.05
C ASP A 264 -15.03 -6.66 -29.36
N ALA A 265 -14.43 -7.85 -29.21
CA ALA A 265 -13.13 -8.00 -28.58
C ALA A 265 -11.99 -7.33 -29.38
N THR A 266 -12.13 -7.23 -30.70
CA THR A 266 -11.18 -6.56 -31.60
C THR A 266 -11.38 -5.04 -31.55
N GLU A 267 -12.63 -4.59 -31.54
CA GLU A 267 -12.99 -3.18 -31.40
C GLU A 267 -12.45 -2.60 -30.09
N MET A 268 -12.63 -3.29 -28.97
CA MET A 268 -12.07 -2.85 -27.68
C MET A 268 -10.54 -2.66 -27.70
N VAL A 269 -9.81 -3.50 -28.46
CA VAL A 269 -8.35 -3.35 -28.61
C VAL A 269 -8.02 -2.09 -29.42
N ASN A 270 -8.76 -1.83 -30.49
CA ASN A 270 -8.54 -0.66 -31.34
C ASN A 270 -8.90 0.63 -30.59
N LEU A 271 -10.07 0.68 -29.95
CA LEU A 271 -10.51 1.83 -29.14
C LEU A 271 -9.50 2.16 -28.03
N TYR A 272 -8.97 1.14 -27.35
CA TYR A 272 -7.96 1.38 -26.32
C TYR A 272 -6.63 1.86 -26.89
N ARG A 273 -6.22 1.39 -28.08
CA ARG A 273 -5.03 1.91 -28.77
C ARG A 273 -5.22 3.38 -29.14
N ASP A 274 -6.34 3.72 -29.75
CA ASP A 274 -6.65 5.09 -30.15
C ASP A 274 -6.71 6.02 -28.92
N ALA A 275 -7.24 5.53 -27.79
CA ALA A 275 -7.24 6.27 -26.53
C ALA A 275 -5.84 6.50 -25.95
N LEU A 276 -4.92 5.53 -26.09
CA LEU A 276 -3.51 5.73 -25.74
C LEU A 276 -2.84 6.76 -26.64
N ASP A 277 -3.09 6.70 -27.95
CA ASP A 277 -2.55 7.63 -28.94
C ASP A 277 -3.06 9.07 -28.71
N ALA A 278 -4.30 9.22 -28.23
CA ALA A 278 -4.86 10.51 -27.82
C ALA A 278 -4.19 11.09 -26.56
N GLY A 279 -3.62 10.24 -25.69
CA GLY A 279 -2.80 10.66 -24.56
C GLY A 279 -3.54 11.09 -23.28
N ASP A 280 -4.88 11.10 -23.29
CA ASP A 280 -5.71 11.46 -22.14
C ASP A 280 -6.02 10.28 -21.19
N CYS A 281 -6.58 10.59 -20.01
CA CYS A 281 -6.92 9.57 -19.01
C CYS A 281 -7.90 8.52 -19.58
N VAL A 282 -7.52 7.24 -19.49
CA VAL A 282 -8.29 6.10 -20.03
C VAL A 282 -9.20 5.42 -18.98
N VAL A 283 -9.28 5.97 -17.77
CA VAL A 283 -10.08 5.40 -16.67
C VAL A 283 -11.39 6.18 -16.54
N ALA A 284 -12.49 5.58 -16.98
CA ALA A 284 -13.82 6.20 -16.94
C ALA A 284 -14.28 6.59 -15.52
N GLU A 285 -13.87 5.81 -14.51
CA GLU A 285 -14.20 6.04 -13.11
C GLU A 285 -13.32 7.13 -12.45
N TRP A 286 -12.25 7.57 -13.10
CA TRP A 286 -11.34 8.57 -12.53
C TRP A 286 -12.05 9.91 -12.32
N ARG A 287 -11.74 10.57 -11.21
CA ARG A 287 -12.19 11.93 -10.88
C ARG A 287 -11.00 12.76 -10.36
N PRO A 288 -11.00 14.07 -10.63
CA PRO A 288 -10.04 14.97 -9.99
C PRO A 288 -10.21 14.90 -8.47
N MET A 289 -9.11 15.01 -7.74
CA MET A 289 -9.13 14.95 -6.28
C MET A 289 -9.97 16.09 -5.71
N ASN A 290 -11.08 15.74 -5.07
CA ASN A 290 -11.94 16.66 -4.32
C ASN A 290 -12.05 16.26 -2.83
N MET A 291 -11.63 15.03 -2.52
CA MET A 291 -11.49 14.53 -1.16
C MET A 291 -10.21 15.13 -0.56
N HIS A 292 -10.34 16.26 0.13
CA HIS A 292 -9.24 16.90 0.85
C HIS A 292 -8.68 15.96 1.92
N SER A 293 -7.55 15.29 1.66
CA SER A 293 -6.94 14.38 2.64
C SER A 293 -5.96 15.07 3.59
N PHE A 294 -5.35 16.19 3.18
CA PHE A 294 -4.58 17.15 4.00
C PHE A 294 -3.98 18.25 3.11
N THR A 295 -3.72 19.44 3.66
CA THR A 295 -2.91 20.47 2.98
C THR A 295 -1.59 20.63 3.73
N TRP A 296 -0.50 20.14 3.15
CA TRP A 296 0.86 20.30 3.68
C TRP A 296 1.42 21.71 3.50
N SER A 297 0.72 22.59 2.76
CA SER A 297 1.19 23.94 2.41
C SER A 297 1.69 24.78 3.59
N PRO A 298 1.14 24.71 4.83
CA PRO A 298 1.69 25.44 5.97
C PRO A 298 3.05 24.93 6.48
N TYR A 299 3.54 23.81 5.96
CA TYR A 299 4.74 23.11 6.45
C TYR A 299 5.81 22.89 5.37
N LEU A 300 5.59 23.40 4.15
CA LEU A 300 6.50 23.22 3.02
C LEU A 300 7.23 24.51 2.70
N ASN A 301 8.44 24.39 2.14
CA ASN A 301 9.28 25.51 1.69
C ASN A 301 9.78 26.44 2.82
N HIS A 302 10.04 25.87 3.99
CA HIS A 302 10.71 26.54 5.11
C HIS A 302 12.18 26.15 5.14
N GLU A 303 13.05 27.08 5.58
CA GLU A 303 14.45 26.80 5.85
C GLU A 303 14.63 26.30 7.29
N TRP A 304 15.74 25.60 7.54
CA TRP A 304 15.98 24.96 8.86
C TRP A 304 16.17 25.99 10.00
N ASP A 305 16.52 27.23 9.67
CA ASP A 305 16.82 28.32 10.60
C ASP A 305 15.69 29.35 10.72
N GLU A 306 14.51 29.04 10.19
CA GLU A 306 13.33 29.91 10.31
C GLU A 306 12.91 30.09 11.77
N GLU A 307 12.56 31.33 12.13
CA GLU A 307 12.11 31.65 13.49
C GLU A 307 10.75 31.01 13.76
N TYR A 308 10.63 30.33 14.91
CA TYR A 308 9.39 29.66 15.33
C TYR A 308 9.07 30.00 16.79
N PRO A 309 7.79 29.90 17.22
CA PRO A 309 7.38 30.20 18.59
C PRO A 309 7.92 29.14 19.57
N ASN A 310 9.17 29.33 20.00
CA ASN A 310 9.93 28.40 20.85
C ASN A 310 9.74 28.62 22.36
N LYS A 311 8.86 29.55 22.76
CA LYS A 311 8.62 29.92 24.16
C LYS A 311 7.22 29.48 24.59
N VAL A 312 7.15 28.93 25.80
CA VAL A 312 5.89 28.61 26.48
C VAL A 312 5.83 29.40 27.78
N GLU A 313 4.64 29.88 28.17
CA GLU A 313 4.47 30.60 29.43
C GLU A 313 4.87 29.74 30.63
N MET A 314 5.70 30.28 31.52
CA MET A 314 6.21 29.56 32.70
C MET A 314 5.07 29.01 33.57
N LYS A 315 3.98 29.76 33.73
CA LYS A 315 2.81 29.30 34.48
C LYS A 315 2.20 28.04 33.86
N ARG A 316 2.03 28.03 32.53
CA ARG A 316 1.53 26.86 31.79
C ARG A 316 2.47 25.67 31.90
N LEU A 317 3.79 25.90 31.78
CA LEU A 317 4.79 24.85 31.98
C LEU A 317 4.70 24.24 33.38
N GLN A 318 4.55 25.06 34.42
CA GLN A 318 4.39 24.59 35.80
C GLN A 318 3.12 23.75 35.98
N GLU A 319 2.00 24.20 35.42
CA GLU A 319 0.72 23.48 35.46
C GLU A 319 0.81 22.11 34.78
N LEU A 320 1.42 22.05 33.59
CA LEU A 320 1.66 20.81 32.86
C LEU A 320 2.59 19.87 33.63
N ALA A 321 3.70 20.39 34.14
CA ALA A 321 4.67 19.63 34.93
C ALA A 321 4.04 18.99 36.16
N LYS A 322 3.18 19.73 36.88
CA LYS A 322 2.41 19.19 38.01
C LYS A 322 1.44 18.11 37.55
N ARG A 323 0.70 18.34 36.47
CA ARG A 323 -0.30 17.39 35.96
C ARG A 323 0.31 16.06 35.52
N ILE A 324 1.38 16.08 34.74
CA ILE A 324 2.06 14.85 34.26
C ILE A 324 2.81 14.10 35.36
N SER A 325 3.14 14.79 36.46
CA SER A 325 3.81 14.19 37.64
C SER A 325 2.82 13.73 38.71
N THR A 326 1.52 13.86 38.48
CA THR A 326 0.48 13.42 39.40
C THR A 326 -0.08 12.08 38.95
N VAL A 327 0.06 11.07 39.81
CA VAL A 327 -0.48 9.72 39.58
C VAL A 327 -1.71 9.55 40.50
N PRO A 328 -2.84 9.01 39.99
CA PRO A 328 -4.02 8.77 40.83
C PRO A 328 -3.70 7.84 42.01
N GLU A 329 -4.28 8.12 43.19
CA GLU A 329 -4.05 7.34 44.42
C GLU A 329 -4.39 5.86 44.28
N ALA A 330 -5.33 5.52 43.38
CA ALA A 330 -5.72 4.15 43.09
C ALA A 330 -4.65 3.33 42.34
N VAL A 331 -3.59 3.96 41.82
CA VAL A 331 -2.52 3.30 41.09
C VAL A 331 -1.37 3.00 42.04
N GLU A 332 -1.25 1.73 42.43
CA GLU A 332 -0.10 1.26 43.22
C GLU A 332 1.16 1.24 42.35
N MET A 333 2.11 2.12 42.66
CA MET A 333 3.39 2.21 41.94
C MET A 333 4.45 1.31 42.59
N GLN A 334 5.25 0.68 41.74
CA GLN A 334 6.50 0.05 42.19
C GLN A 334 7.41 1.13 42.84
N SER A 335 8.09 0.79 43.94
CA SER A 335 8.79 1.74 44.80
C SER A 335 9.83 2.64 44.10
N ARG A 336 10.54 2.15 43.09
CA ARG A 336 11.48 2.95 42.29
C ARG A 336 10.76 3.90 41.34
N VAL A 337 9.61 3.50 40.80
CA VAL A 337 8.76 4.38 39.97
C VAL A 337 8.16 5.50 40.83
N ALA A 338 7.69 5.19 42.04
CA ALA A 338 7.21 6.18 43.00
C ALA A 338 8.30 7.21 43.34
N LYS A 339 9.56 6.77 43.52
CA LYS A 339 10.70 7.67 43.72
C LYS A 339 10.91 8.60 42.53
N ILE A 340 10.84 8.08 41.30
CA ILE A 340 10.97 8.90 40.07
C ILE A 340 9.85 9.95 40.02
N TYR A 341 8.60 9.57 40.29
CA TYR A 341 7.49 10.52 40.29
C TYR A 341 7.57 11.55 41.44
N GLY A 342 8.09 11.18 42.60
CA GLY A 342 8.41 12.13 43.68
C GLY A 342 9.47 13.15 43.25
N ASP A 343 10.53 12.70 42.58
CA ASP A 343 11.53 13.58 42.00
C ASP A 343 10.93 14.51 40.92
N ARG A 344 10.01 14.01 40.09
CA ARG A 344 9.29 14.79 39.07
C ARG A 344 8.38 15.85 39.70
N GLN A 345 7.74 15.54 40.83
CA GLN A 345 6.94 16.51 41.59
C GLN A 345 7.82 17.61 42.20
N ALA A 346 8.98 17.28 42.77
CA ALA A 346 9.94 18.27 43.27
C ALA A 346 10.47 19.18 42.14
N MET A 347 10.71 18.62 40.94
CA MET A 347 11.04 19.42 39.74
C MET A 347 9.88 20.36 39.37
N ALA A 348 8.66 19.83 39.33
CA ALA A 348 7.44 20.59 39.08
C ALA A 348 7.06 21.58 40.19
N ALA A 349 7.77 21.58 41.32
CA ALA A 349 7.66 22.58 42.39
C ALA A 349 8.82 23.60 42.37
N GLY A 350 9.84 23.40 41.54
CA GLY A 350 11.05 24.22 41.51
C GLY A 350 12.05 23.91 42.62
N GLU A 351 11.83 22.83 43.38
CA GLU A 351 12.70 22.38 44.47
C GLU A 351 13.91 21.58 43.96
N LYS A 352 13.81 21.08 42.73
CA LYS A 352 14.84 20.31 42.05
C LYS A 352 14.96 20.79 40.60
N LEU A 353 16.17 20.77 40.05
CA LEU A 353 16.38 21.03 38.63
C LEU A 353 15.82 19.87 37.78
N PHE A 354 15.27 20.21 36.62
CA PHE A 354 14.80 19.22 35.65
C PHE A 354 15.96 18.38 35.12
N ASP A 355 15.74 17.07 35.03
CA ASP A 355 16.59 16.17 34.26
C ASP A 355 16.02 15.95 32.84
N TRP A 356 16.71 15.13 32.04
CA TRP A 356 16.34 14.84 30.66
C TRP A 356 14.91 14.31 30.51
N GLY A 357 14.55 13.26 31.24
CA GLY A 357 13.22 12.65 31.11
C GLY A 357 12.10 13.57 31.62
N GLY A 358 12.42 14.53 32.48
CA GLY A 358 11.46 15.52 32.96
C GLY A 358 11.18 16.57 31.90
N ALA A 359 12.24 17.05 31.25
CA ALA A 359 12.16 17.98 30.15
C ALA A 359 11.47 17.35 28.92
N GLU A 360 11.79 16.09 28.60
CA GLU A 360 11.17 15.32 27.50
C GLU A 360 9.65 15.17 27.71
N ASN A 361 9.21 14.73 28.88
CA ASN A 361 7.78 14.61 29.17
C ASN A 361 7.05 15.97 29.11
N LEU A 362 7.71 17.04 29.55
CA LEU A 362 7.14 18.38 29.49
C LEU A 362 7.03 18.88 28.04
N ALA A 363 8.01 18.59 27.19
CA ALA A 363 7.95 18.89 25.76
C ALA A 363 6.75 18.19 25.09
N TYR A 364 6.54 16.90 25.34
CA TYR A 364 5.35 16.18 24.85
C TYR A 364 4.04 16.80 25.35
N ALA A 365 3.99 17.18 26.63
CA ALA A 365 2.81 17.79 27.23
C ALA A 365 2.48 19.20 26.70
N THR A 366 3.44 19.90 26.10
CA THR A 366 3.21 21.19 25.44
C THR A 366 2.76 21.07 23.99
N ALA A 367 3.00 19.92 23.35
CA ALA A 367 2.68 19.67 21.95
C ALA A 367 1.32 18.98 21.73
N GLY A 368 0.78 18.33 22.76
CA GLY A 368 -0.59 17.77 22.80
C GLY A 368 -1.56 18.70 23.49
#